data_AF-A0A931FLJ1-F1
#
_entry.id   AF-A0A931FLJ1-F1
#
_cell.length_a   1.000
_cell.length_b   1.000
_cell.length_c   1.000
_cell.angle_alpha   90.00
_cell.angle_beta   90.00
_cell.angle_gamma   90.00
#
_symmetry.space_group_name_H-M   'P 1'
#
loop_
_entity.id
_entity.type
_entity.pdbx_description
1 polymer ?
#
loop_
_entity_poly.entity_id
_entity_poly.type
_entity_poly.pdbx_seq_one_letter_code
_entity_poly.pdbx_strand_id
1 'polypeptide(L)'
;MMLLVATIRLLLWVSPLPGPPVAPPAPPRQTQPQLPGDCQRQPGEADSAFVRRVLPQAYAQSHDLLAYAWRPSAFGKQLFFSVHGEEGNEYGTHLYVLDPYQENTYAVQILPVMQADDTYLSAIFFDDANRDGHKDLLVLSNYSLLDQVIDVEGQRMYGRSTHHHTDIWQYRGPDKAGRPQYQLLPARPSLDDLPTASEVRGALAPAPRTRHRPAPAKARKR
;
A
#
# COMPACT_ATOMS: atom_id res chain seq x y z
N MET A 1 37.30 80.86 -48.81
CA MET A 1 36.27 79.83 -48.60
C MET A 1 36.97 78.62 -47.99
N MET A 2 36.95 78.50 -46.66
CA MET A 2 37.77 77.52 -45.92
C MET A 2 37.08 76.15 -45.89
N LEU A 3 37.80 75.12 -46.33
CA LEU A 3 37.43 73.71 -46.16
C LEU A 3 37.58 73.32 -44.69
N LEU A 4 36.51 72.79 -44.09
CA LEU A 4 36.57 72.13 -42.79
C LEU A 4 36.56 70.61 -43.01
N VAL A 5 37.62 69.95 -42.59
CA VAL A 5 37.77 68.49 -42.54
C VAL A 5 37.04 67.98 -41.30
N ALA A 6 36.01 67.14 -41.47
CA ALA A 6 35.33 66.46 -40.38
C ALA A 6 35.62 64.96 -40.43
N THR A 7 36.43 64.51 -39.48
CA THR A 7 36.86 63.13 -39.27
C THR A 7 35.68 62.31 -38.72
N ILE A 8 35.16 61.36 -39.50
CA ILE A 8 34.12 60.42 -39.05
C ILE A 8 34.80 59.32 -38.22
N ARG A 9 34.57 59.32 -36.90
CA ARG A 9 34.88 58.17 -36.02
C ARG A 9 33.71 57.18 -36.08
N LEU A 10 33.99 56.00 -36.63
CA LEU A 10 33.09 54.85 -36.64
C LEU A 10 32.98 54.28 -35.20
N LEU A 11 31.86 54.54 -34.50
CA LEU A 11 31.53 53.80 -33.28
C LEU A 11 30.79 52.52 -33.68
N LEU A 12 31.48 51.38 -33.57
CA LEU A 12 30.85 50.05 -33.62
C LEU A 12 30.07 49.85 -32.32
N TRP A 13 28.75 49.95 -32.41
CA TRP A 13 27.84 49.47 -31.37
C TRP A 13 27.77 47.94 -31.45
N VAL A 14 28.35 47.25 -30.47
CA VAL A 14 28.15 45.82 -30.27
C VAL A 14 26.90 45.66 -29.42
N SER A 15 25.77 45.32 -30.03
CA SER A 15 24.59 44.88 -29.27
C SER A 15 24.88 43.51 -28.67
N PRO A 16 24.73 43.32 -27.34
CA PRO A 16 24.77 41.98 -26.77
C PRO A 16 23.59 41.19 -27.31
N LEU A 17 23.87 40.05 -27.92
CA LEU A 17 22.85 39.07 -28.32
C LEU A 17 22.03 38.67 -27.08
N PRO A 18 20.70 38.55 -27.19
CA PRO A 18 19.90 38.01 -26.10
C PRO A 18 20.38 36.59 -25.83
N GLY A 19 20.84 36.35 -24.60
CA GLY A 19 21.19 35.02 -24.13
C GLY A 19 19.99 34.08 -24.23
N PRO A 20 20.22 32.75 -24.29
CA PRO A 20 19.13 31.78 -24.32
C PRO A 20 18.22 32.01 -23.10
N PRO A 21 16.89 31.84 -23.25
CA PRO A 21 15.97 31.98 -22.13
C PRO A 21 16.41 31.04 -21.01
N VAL A 22 16.70 31.63 -19.85
CA VAL A 22 16.92 30.87 -18.61
C VAL A 22 15.63 30.11 -18.35
N ALA A 23 15.66 28.79 -18.54
CA ALA A 23 14.54 27.94 -18.19
C ALA A 23 14.21 28.21 -16.71
N PRO A 24 12.92 28.40 -16.35
CA PRO A 24 12.55 28.48 -14.96
C PRO A 24 13.12 27.26 -14.24
N PRO A 25 13.64 27.41 -13.00
CA PRO A 25 14.09 26.25 -12.24
C PRO A 25 12.96 25.24 -12.24
N ALA A 26 13.27 24.01 -12.66
CA ALA A 26 12.32 22.91 -12.54
C ALA A 26 11.76 22.95 -11.11
N PRO A 27 10.44 22.79 -10.91
CA PRO A 27 9.92 22.63 -9.56
C PRO A 27 10.76 21.56 -8.87
N PRO A 28 11.13 21.75 -7.59
CA PRO A 28 11.93 20.76 -6.89
C PRO A 28 11.26 19.41 -7.14
N ARG A 29 11.98 18.51 -7.83
CA ARG A 29 11.61 17.09 -7.84
C ARG A 29 11.47 16.75 -6.37
N GLN A 30 10.25 16.47 -5.93
CA GLN A 30 10.03 15.92 -4.62
C GLN A 30 10.74 14.57 -4.64
N THR A 31 12.00 14.60 -4.21
CA THR A 31 12.80 13.43 -3.93
C THR A 31 12.09 12.73 -2.78
N GLN A 32 11.39 11.63 -3.10
CA GLN A 32 10.81 10.65 -2.20
C GLN A 32 9.72 11.18 -1.24
N PRO A 33 8.62 10.44 -1.03
CA PRO A 33 7.73 10.73 0.10
C PRO A 33 8.48 10.40 1.40
N GLN A 34 9.10 11.41 2.02
CA GLN A 34 9.11 11.46 3.48
C GLN A 34 7.65 11.32 3.92
N LEU A 35 7.31 10.25 4.64
CA LEU A 35 6.45 10.28 5.84
C LEU A 35 6.23 8.85 6.40
N PRO A 36 7.05 8.42 7.37
CA PRO A 36 6.53 7.93 8.64
C PRO A 36 6.19 9.17 9.48
N GLY A 37 4.92 9.57 9.53
CA GLY A 37 4.55 10.78 10.25
C GLY A 37 3.13 10.81 10.77
N ASP A 38 2.91 11.80 11.64
CA ASP A 38 1.62 12.05 12.26
C ASP A 38 0.85 13.04 11.39
N CYS A 39 -0.45 12.82 11.25
CA CYS A 39 -1.35 13.76 10.58
C CYS A 39 -2.51 14.15 11.49
N GLN A 40 -2.90 15.43 11.38
CA GLN A 40 -3.91 16.06 12.22
C GLN A 40 -5.24 16.17 11.47
N ARG A 41 -6.30 15.60 12.02
CA ARG A 41 -7.68 15.67 11.53
C ARG A 41 -8.37 16.89 12.14
N GLN A 42 -9.11 17.65 11.33
CA GLN A 42 -9.92 18.74 11.85
C GLN A 42 -11.20 18.19 12.51
N PRO A 43 -11.69 18.81 13.60
CA PRO A 43 -12.95 18.39 14.21
C PRO A 43 -14.10 18.38 13.19
N GLY A 44 -14.82 17.25 13.12
CA GLY A 44 -15.95 17.08 12.18
C GLY A 44 -15.57 16.90 10.71
N GLU A 45 -14.27 16.87 10.38
CA GLU A 45 -13.80 16.64 9.01
C GLU A 45 -14.17 15.23 8.54
N ALA A 46 -14.75 15.09 7.34
CA ALA A 46 -15.05 13.78 6.77
C ALA A 46 -13.77 12.98 6.44
N ASP A 47 -13.83 11.65 6.52
CA ASP A 47 -12.65 10.78 6.32
C ASP A 47 -11.94 11.04 4.98
N SER A 48 -12.69 11.15 3.88
CA SER A 48 -12.12 11.43 2.55
C SER A 48 -11.57 12.85 2.39
N ALA A 49 -12.19 13.84 3.06
CA ALA A 49 -11.68 15.21 3.07
C ALA A 49 -10.35 15.31 3.84
N PHE A 50 -10.28 14.63 4.99
CA PHE A 50 -9.07 14.49 5.78
C PHE A 50 -7.93 13.90 4.96
N VAL A 51 -8.11 12.70 4.41
CA VAL A 51 -7.06 12.00 3.64
C VAL A 51 -6.64 12.80 2.42
N ARG A 52 -7.59 13.41 1.68
CA ARG A 52 -7.27 14.27 0.53
C ARG A 52 -6.43 15.49 0.93
N ARG A 53 -6.63 16.05 2.13
CA ARG A 53 -5.88 17.21 2.60
C ARG A 53 -4.47 16.83 3.05
N VAL A 54 -4.32 15.73 3.79
CA VAL A 54 -3.02 15.35 4.38
C VAL A 54 -2.14 14.54 3.44
N LEU A 55 -2.73 13.80 2.50
CA LEU A 55 -2.05 12.95 1.53
C LEU A 55 -2.61 13.19 0.10
N PRO A 56 -2.57 14.44 -0.42
CA PRO A 56 -3.26 14.80 -1.65
C PRO A 56 -2.78 14.03 -2.88
N GLN A 57 -1.47 13.78 -2.99
CA GLN A 57 -0.88 13.10 -4.15
C GLN A 57 -1.20 11.61 -4.14
N ALA A 58 -0.92 10.92 -3.03
CA ALA A 58 -1.24 9.50 -2.89
C ALA A 58 -2.75 9.26 -3.04
N TYR A 59 -3.58 10.05 -2.36
CA TYR A 59 -5.02 9.83 -2.41
C TYR A 59 -5.66 10.19 -3.76
N ALA A 60 -5.07 11.08 -4.55
CA ALA A 60 -5.56 11.39 -5.90
C ALA A 60 -5.51 10.16 -6.84
N GLN A 61 -4.61 9.21 -6.57
CA GLN A 61 -4.46 7.97 -7.32
C GLN A 61 -5.31 6.82 -6.76
N SER A 62 -5.89 7.00 -5.56
CA SER A 62 -6.69 6.00 -4.87
C SER A 62 -8.20 6.23 -5.10
N HIS A 63 -8.94 5.12 -5.12
CA HIS A 63 -10.40 5.13 -5.23
C HIS A 63 -11.09 4.30 -4.12
N ASP A 64 -10.34 3.85 -3.12
CA ASP A 64 -10.71 2.71 -2.26
C ASP A 64 -10.62 3.00 -0.75
N LEU A 65 -10.93 4.24 -0.32
CA LEU A 65 -10.89 4.59 1.10
C LEU A 65 -11.86 3.76 1.94
N LEU A 66 -11.31 2.98 2.86
CA LEU A 66 -12.03 2.18 3.83
C LEU A 66 -11.83 2.74 5.24
N ALA A 67 -12.93 3.09 5.91
CA ALA A 67 -12.93 3.46 7.33
C ALA A 67 -13.45 2.29 8.17
N TYR A 68 -12.60 1.72 9.03
CA TYR A 68 -12.93 0.52 9.80
C TYR A 68 -12.36 0.60 11.23
N ALA A 69 -13.13 0.14 12.22
CA ALA A 69 -12.69 0.08 13.62
C ALA A 69 -12.29 -1.36 13.97
N TRP A 70 -11.17 -1.85 13.45
CA TRP A 70 -10.71 -3.21 13.82
C TRP A 70 -10.19 -3.23 15.25
N ARG A 71 -9.42 -2.20 15.59
CA ARG A 71 -8.83 -2.02 16.91
C ARG A 71 -9.72 -1.01 17.61
N PRO A 72 -10.29 -1.35 18.76
CA PRO A 72 -10.97 -0.38 19.60
C PRO A 72 -9.99 0.78 19.88
N SER A 73 -10.26 1.93 19.28
CA SER A 73 -9.56 3.18 19.55
C SER A 73 -10.58 4.17 20.08
N ALA A 74 -10.24 4.85 21.18
CA ALA A 74 -11.06 5.93 21.71
C ALA A 74 -11.09 7.15 20.78
N PHE A 75 -10.20 7.20 19.78
CA PHE A 75 -9.93 8.37 18.95
C PHE A 75 -10.54 8.29 17.55
N GLY A 76 -11.14 7.16 17.17
CA GLY A 76 -11.83 7.01 15.90
C GLY A 76 -11.56 5.68 15.18
N LYS A 77 -12.01 5.60 13.93
CA LYS A 77 -11.75 4.47 13.03
C LYS A 77 -10.35 4.58 12.42
N GLN A 78 -9.74 3.43 12.12
CA GLN A 78 -8.60 3.38 11.22
C GLN A 78 -9.06 3.65 9.78
N LEU A 79 -8.20 4.27 8.97
CA LEU A 79 -8.44 4.52 7.56
C LEU A 79 -7.41 3.75 6.72
N PHE A 80 -7.89 3.14 5.64
CA PHE A 80 -7.09 2.34 4.71
C PHE A 80 -7.36 2.80 3.30
N PHE A 81 -6.32 2.91 2.50
CA PHE A 81 -6.45 3.04 1.05
C PHE A 81 -5.18 2.54 0.37
N SER A 82 -5.29 2.15 -0.89
CA SER A 82 -4.15 1.62 -1.64
C SER A 82 -3.80 2.48 -2.84
N VAL A 83 -2.52 2.45 -3.20
CA VAL A 83 -2.00 3.07 -4.42
C VAL A 83 -0.98 2.12 -5.04
N HIS A 84 -0.74 2.26 -6.34
CA HIS A 84 0.35 1.55 -6.98
C HIS A 84 1.68 1.91 -6.31
N GLY A 85 2.58 0.93 -6.18
CA GLY A 85 3.85 1.16 -5.53
C GLY A 85 4.75 2.13 -6.29
N GLU A 86 5.66 2.76 -5.56
CA GLU A 86 6.63 3.72 -6.09
C GLU A 86 8.05 3.12 -6.00
N GLU A 87 9.10 3.96 -5.99
CA GLU A 87 10.50 3.53 -5.88
C GLU A 87 10.69 2.53 -4.71
N GLY A 88 11.22 1.35 -5.01
CA GLY A 88 11.40 0.25 -4.07
C GLY A 88 10.21 -0.71 -3.92
N ASN A 89 9.09 -0.46 -4.61
CA ASN A 89 7.92 -1.33 -4.70
C ASN A 89 7.20 -1.17 -6.04
N GLU A 90 7.95 -0.95 -7.13
CA GLU A 90 7.40 -0.47 -8.43
C GLU A 90 6.42 -1.45 -9.08
N TYR A 91 6.49 -2.73 -8.72
CA TYR A 91 5.60 -3.78 -9.21
C TYR A 91 4.52 -4.16 -8.20
N GLY A 92 4.47 -3.49 -7.06
CA GLY A 92 3.57 -3.79 -5.97
C GLY A 92 2.47 -2.77 -5.74
N THR A 93 1.89 -2.88 -4.57
CA THR A 93 0.89 -1.95 -4.04
C THR A 93 1.37 -1.42 -2.70
N HIS A 94 1.19 -0.11 -2.46
CA HIS A 94 1.35 0.49 -1.13
C HIS A 94 -0.01 0.57 -0.45
N LEU A 95 -0.15 -0.10 0.70
CA LEU A 95 -1.31 0.05 1.57
C LEU A 95 -1.02 1.12 2.62
N TYR A 96 -1.74 2.24 2.53
CA TYR A 96 -1.71 3.28 3.56
C TYR A 96 -2.61 2.88 4.73
N VAL A 97 -2.07 2.97 5.94
CA VAL A 97 -2.77 2.79 7.20
C VAL A 97 -2.67 4.08 8.00
N LEU A 98 -3.80 4.72 8.25
CA LEU A 98 -3.91 5.85 9.16
C LEU A 98 -4.63 5.35 10.42
N ASP A 99 -3.89 5.15 11.51
CA ASP A 99 -4.43 4.64 12.77
C ASP A 99 -4.43 5.73 13.86
N PRO A 100 -5.61 6.11 14.41
CA PRO A 100 -5.70 7.17 15.39
C PRO A 100 -5.20 6.71 16.77
N TYR A 101 -4.31 7.52 17.36
CA TYR A 101 -3.64 7.18 18.62
C TYR A 101 -3.66 8.32 19.66
N GLN A 102 -4.06 9.53 19.25
CA GLN A 102 -4.45 10.62 20.13
C GLN A 102 -5.65 11.35 19.52
N GLU A 103 -6.29 12.22 20.30
CA GLU A 103 -7.38 13.05 19.78
C GLU A 103 -6.92 13.79 18.52
N ASN A 104 -7.72 13.69 17.45
CA ASN A 104 -7.46 14.30 16.17
C ASN A 104 -6.10 13.94 15.52
N THR A 105 -5.37 12.95 16.03
CA THR A 105 -4.01 12.62 15.55
C THR A 105 -3.93 11.18 15.09
N TYR A 106 -3.48 11.00 13.85
CA TYR A 106 -3.33 9.71 13.19
C TYR A 106 -1.86 9.45 12.91
N ALA A 107 -1.39 8.23 13.20
CA ALA A 107 -0.09 7.77 12.71
C ALA A 107 -0.28 7.22 11.30
N VAL A 108 0.56 7.67 10.36
CA VAL A 108 0.57 7.17 8.98
C VAL A 108 1.65 6.10 8.84
N GLN A 109 1.25 4.92 8.37
CA GLN A 109 2.14 3.83 8.00
C GLN A 109 1.86 3.40 6.57
N ILE A 110 2.91 3.06 5.84
CA ILE A 110 2.83 2.49 4.50
C ILE A 110 3.30 1.05 4.59
N LEU A 111 2.40 0.12 4.28
CA LEU A 111 2.68 -1.30 4.27
C LEU A 111 2.92 -1.73 2.82
N PRO A 112 4.15 -2.13 2.44
CA PRO A 112 4.42 -2.61 1.10
C PRO A 112 3.79 -4.00 0.91
N VAL A 113 3.06 -4.16 -0.19
CA VAL A 113 2.42 -5.41 -0.60
C VAL A 113 3.02 -5.79 -1.95
N MET A 114 3.89 -6.80 -1.94
CA MET A 114 4.66 -7.20 -3.12
C MET A 114 4.96 -8.69 -3.09
N GLN A 115 4.66 -9.39 -4.18
CA GLN A 115 5.01 -10.79 -4.33
C GLN A 115 5.84 -11.02 -5.59
N ALA A 116 5.38 -10.47 -6.71
CA ALA A 116 6.05 -10.57 -8.00
C ALA A 116 5.57 -9.44 -8.92
N ASP A 117 5.77 -9.62 -10.23
CA ASP A 117 5.27 -8.72 -11.27
C ASP A 117 3.77 -8.47 -11.12
N ASP A 118 3.40 -7.18 -11.21
CA ASP A 118 2.02 -6.69 -11.24
C ASP A 118 1.18 -7.20 -10.06
N THR A 119 1.62 -6.91 -8.83
CA THR A 119 0.88 -7.26 -7.60
C THR A 119 -0.22 -6.22 -7.30
N TYR A 120 -1.48 -6.65 -7.31
CA TYR A 120 -2.65 -5.81 -7.00
C TYR A 120 -3.34 -6.23 -5.71
N LEU A 121 -3.78 -5.25 -4.93
CA LEU A 121 -4.63 -5.49 -3.77
C LEU A 121 -6.00 -6.03 -4.19
N SER A 122 -6.38 -7.19 -3.67
CA SER A 122 -7.69 -7.80 -3.89
C SER A 122 -8.65 -7.55 -2.73
N ALA A 123 -8.17 -7.67 -1.49
CA ALA A 123 -9.00 -7.43 -0.31
C ALA A 123 -8.18 -7.09 0.94
N ILE A 124 -8.81 -6.35 1.85
CA ILE A 124 -8.36 -6.13 3.23
C ILE A 124 -9.41 -6.72 4.17
N PHE A 125 -8.98 -7.49 5.16
CA PHE A 125 -9.86 -8.04 6.18
C PHE A 125 -9.13 -8.34 7.49
N PHE A 126 -9.91 -8.68 8.52
CA PHE A 126 -9.43 -8.85 9.89
C PHE A 126 -9.83 -10.21 10.43
N ASP A 127 -8.86 -10.95 10.93
CA ASP A 127 -9.07 -12.26 11.56
C ASP A 127 -7.98 -12.58 12.58
N ASP A 128 -8.26 -13.52 13.47
CA ASP A 128 -7.30 -14.03 14.45
C ASP A 128 -6.41 -15.09 13.79
N ALA A 129 -5.40 -14.62 13.07
CA ALA A 129 -4.56 -15.50 12.26
C ALA A 129 -3.68 -16.41 13.13
N ASN A 130 -3.29 -15.96 14.33
CA ASN A 130 -2.45 -16.75 15.25
C ASN A 130 -3.23 -17.58 16.26
N ARG A 131 -4.56 -17.39 16.34
CA ARG A 131 -5.42 -17.99 17.36
C ARG A 131 -5.03 -17.57 18.78
N ASP A 132 -4.56 -16.33 18.92
CA ASP A 132 -4.18 -15.74 20.20
C ASP A 132 -5.27 -14.84 20.79
N GLY A 133 -6.42 -14.73 20.11
CA GLY A 133 -7.55 -13.90 20.50
C GLY A 133 -7.47 -12.46 19.97
N HIS A 134 -6.40 -12.09 19.26
CA HIS A 134 -6.23 -10.77 18.67
C HIS A 134 -6.43 -10.82 17.15
N LYS A 135 -7.15 -9.82 16.62
CA LYS A 135 -7.33 -9.71 15.17
C LYS A 135 -6.09 -9.06 14.55
N ASP A 136 -5.55 -9.72 13.54
CA ASP A 136 -4.50 -9.23 12.66
C ASP A 136 -5.11 -8.57 11.42
N LEU A 137 -4.33 -7.72 10.74
CA LEU A 137 -4.66 -7.21 9.42
C LEU A 137 -4.20 -8.22 8.36
N LEU A 138 -5.13 -8.73 7.57
CA LEU A 138 -4.84 -9.60 6.44
C LEU A 138 -5.05 -8.84 5.14
N VAL A 139 -4.03 -8.92 4.28
CA VAL A 139 -3.97 -8.24 3.00
C VAL A 139 -3.87 -9.30 1.91
N LEU A 140 -4.97 -9.53 1.20
CA LEU A 140 -5.02 -10.44 0.07
C LEU A 140 -4.65 -9.68 -1.19
N SER A 141 -3.61 -10.15 -1.87
CA SER A 141 -3.16 -9.64 -3.16
C SER A 141 -3.25 -10.73 -4.23
N ASN A 142 -3.33 -10.30 -5.49
CA ASN A 142 -3.12 -11.16 -6.64
C ASN A 142 -1.91 -10.66 -7.43
N TYR A 143 -1.24 -11.57 -8.13
CA TYR A 143 -0.08 -11.27 -8.96
C TYR A 143 -0.01 -12.25 -10.12
N SER A 144 0.75 -11.93 -11.16
CA SER A 144 0.86 -12.76 -12.35
C SER A 144 2.27 -13.32 -12.53
N LEU A 145 2.40 -14.64 -12.66
CA LEU A 145 3.68 -15.29 -12.95
C LEU A 145 3.71 -15.87 -14.36
N LEU A 146 4.89 -15.87 -14.98
CA LEU A 146 5.18 -16.60 -16.22
C LEU A 146 5.58 -18.04 -15.88
N ASP A 147 4.61 -18.93 -15.71
CA ASP A 147 4.85 -20.30 -15.24
C ASP A 147 4.20 -21.40 -16.10
N GLN A 148 3.37 -21.03 -17.08
CA GLN A 148 2.79 -21.99 -18.02
C GLN A 148 3.62 -22.08 -19.30
N VAL A 149 4.10 -23.28 -19.64
CA VAL A 149 4.66 -23.56 -20.96
C VAL A 149 3.58 -24.28 -21.78
N ILE A 150 3.13 -23.63 -22.85
CA ILE A 150 2.13 -24.17 -23.77
C ILE A 150 2.83 -24.45 -25.09
N ASP A 151 2.83 -25.71 -25.55
CA ASP A 151 3.27 -26.04 -26.89
C ASP A 151 2.11 -25.86 -27.87
N VAL A 152 2.21 -24.86 -28.73
CA VAL A 152 1.25 -24.60 -29.82
C VAL A 152 1.98 -24.75 -31.14
N GLU A 153 1.59 -25.75 -31.93
CA GLU A 153 2.18 -26.02 -33.26
C GLU A 153 3.72 -26.18 -33.26
N GLY A 154 4.29 -26.72 -32.18
CA GLY A 154 5.73 -26.90 -32.02
C GLY A 154 6.50 -25.63 -31.61
N GLN A 155 5.79 -24.54 -31.31
CA GLN A 155 6.34 -23.36 -30.66
C GLN A 155 5.99 -23.37 -29.17
N ARG A 156 7.01 -23.18 -28.34
CA ARG A 156 6.82 -22.94 -26.90
C ARG A 156 6.33 -21.52 -26.67
N MET A 157 5.13 -21.40 -26.14
CA MET A 157 4.54 -20.15 -25.67
C MET A 157 4.55 -20.13 -24.15
N TYR A 158 4.72 -18.94 -23.57
CA TYR A 158 4.65 -18.73 -22.12
C TYR A 158 3.32 -18.10 -21.76
N GLY A 159 2.49 -18.83 -21.02
CA GLY A 159 1.26 -18.32 -20.42
C GLY A 159 1.55 -17.64 -19.08
N ARG A 160 0.69 -16.68 -18.70
CA ARG A 160 0.68 -16.09 -17.35
C ARG A 160 -0.42 -16.75 -16.52
N SER A 161 -0.08 -17.17 -15.31
CA SER A 161 -1.06 -17.59 -14.30
C SER A 161 -1.26 -16.50 -13.26
N THR A 162 -2.51 -16.31 -12.84
CA THR A 162 -2.83 -15.46 -11.69
C THR A 162 -2.72 -16.28 -10.41
N HIS A 163 -1.91 -15.79 -9.48
CA HIS A 163 -1.72 -16.35 -8.15
C HIS A 163 -2.29 -15.39 -7.10
N HIS A 164 -2.54 -15.94 -5.91
CA HIS A 164 -3.02 -15.16 -4.77
C HIS A 164 -2.11 -15.35 -3.57
N HIS A 165 -1.90 -14.28 -2.81
CA HIS A 165 -1.11 -14.33 -1.59
C HIS A 165 -1.75 -13.51 -0.50
N THR A 166 -1.60 -13.96 0.74
CA THR A 166 -2.10 -13.24 1.92
C THR A 166 -0.96 -12.85 2.84
N ASP A 167 -0.67 -11.55 2.91
CA ASP A 167 0.20 -10.98 3.93
C ASP A 167 -0.56 -10.81 5.25
N ILE A 168 0.07 -11.16 6.36
CA ILE A 168 -0.49 -11.02 7.71
C ILE A 168 0.31 -10.00 8.50
N TRP A 169 -0.31 -8.88 8.83
CA TRP A 169 0.25 -7.79 9.60
C TRP A 169 -0.29 -7.82 11.04
N GLN A 170 0.55 -8.27 11.97
CA GLN A 170 0.23 -8.32 13.39
C GLN A 170 0.33 -6.94 14.04
N TYR A 171 -0.66 -6.56 14.82
CA TYR A 171 -0.57 -5.39 15.69
C TYR A 171 0.30 -5.68 16.91
N ARG A 172 1.41 -4.96 17.07
CA ARG A 172 2.40 -5.16 18.16
C ARG A 172 2.14 -4.30 19.39
N GLY A 173 1.08 -3.52 19.38
CA GLY A 173 0.82 -2.51 20.40
C GLY A 173 1.39 -1.14 20.02
N PRO A 174 1.25 -0.15 20.92
CA PRO A 174 1.83 1.16 20.73
C PRO A 174 3.34 1.17 21.02
N ASP A 175 4.08 2.04 20.32
CA ASP A 175 5.46 2.38 20.64
C ASP A 175 5.57 3.29 21.88
N LYS A 176 6.77 3.76 22.20
CA LYS A 176 7.01 4.65 23.35
C LYS A 176 6.27 5.99 23.25
N ALA A 177 5.92 6.44 22.04
CA ALA A 177 5.17 7.66 21.78
C ALA A 177 3.64 7.40 21.69
N GLY A 178 3.20 6.16 21.88
CA GLY A 178 1.80 5.77 21.74
C GLY A 178 1.39 5.38 20.32
N ARG A 179 2.32 5.40 19.35
CA ARG A 179 1.98 5.14 17.94
C ARG A 179 1.78 3.65 17.70
N PRO A 180 0.70 3.25 17.03
CA PRO A 180 0.43 1.85 16.73
C PRO A 180 1.53 1.26 15.85
N GLN A 181 1.96 0.02 16.12
CA GLN A 181 2.99 -0.66 15.34
C GLN A 181 2.44 -1.93 14.71
N TYR A 182 2.82 -2.17 13.46
CA TYR A 182 2.51 -3.41 12.74
C TYR A 182 3.78 -4.17 12.39
N GLN A 183 3.71 -5.49 12.45
CA GLN A 183 4.77 -6.39 12.07
C GLN A 183 4.24 -7.39 11.06
N LEU A 184 4.89 -7.47 9.89
CA LEU A 184 4.65 -8.55 8.94
C LEU A 184 5.08 -9.88 9.57
N LEU A 185 4.14 -10.83 9.61
CA LEU A 185 4.42 -12.20 10.05
C LEU A 185 5.05 -13.01 8.92
N PRO A 186 5.74 -14.12 9.24
CA PRO A 186 6.23 -15.04 8.22
C PRO A 186 5.11 -15.52 7.29
N ALA A 187 5.43 -15.63 6.01
CA ALA A 187 4.54 -16.14 4.98
C ALA A 187 4.01 -17.53 5.36
N ARG A 188 2.75 -17.80 4.99
CA ARG A 188 2.06 -19.05 5.29
C ARG A 188 1.63 -19.72 3.99
N PRO A 189 2.37 -20.72 3.50
CA PRO A 189 2.05 -21.39 2.24
C PRO A 189 0.65 -21.99 2.17
N SER A 190 0.04 -22.31 3.32
CA SER A 190 -1.34 -22.78 3.39
C SER A 190 -2.40 -21.72 3.04
N LEU A 191 -2.00 -20.45 2.89
CA LEU A 191 -2.86 -19.33 2.51
C LEU A 191 -2.60 -18.84 1.08
N ASP A 192 -1.63 -19.44 0.39
CA ASP A 192 -1.34 -19.14 -1.01
C ASP A 192 -2.43 -19.72 -1.92
N ASP A 193 -2.65 -19.06 -3.05
CA ASP A 193 -3.63 -19.41 -4.09
C ASP A 193 -5.08 -19.52 -3.60
N LEU A 194 -5.41 -18.85 -2.48
CA LEU A 194 -6.78 -18.67 -2.01
C LEU A 194 -7.35 -17.35 -2.55
N PRO A 195 -8.21 -17.37 -3.59
CA PRO A 195 -8.67 -16.16 -4.29
C PRO A 195 -9.57 -15.23 -3.48
N THR A 196 -10.12 -15.68 -2.34
CA THR A 196 -11.12 -14.92 -1.61
C THR A 196 -10.82 -14.84 -0.12
N ALA A 197 -11.18 -13.71 0.51
CA ALA A 197 -11.10 -13.57 1.96
C ALA A 197 -11.88 -14.68 2.69
N SER A 198 -13.00 -15.17 2.13
CA SER A 198 -13.75 -16.27 2.73
C SER A 198 -12.95 -17.57 2.77
N GLU A 199 -12.19 -17.87 1.72
CA GLU A 199 -11.34 -19.06 1.66
C GLU A 199 -10.16 -18.95 2.61
N VAL A 200 -9.52 -17.78 2.70
CA VAL A 200 -8.46 -17.54 3.70
C VAL A 200 -9.02 -17.76 5.11
N ARG A 201 -10.19 -17.21 5.43
CA ARG A 201 -10.84 -17.44 6.73
C ARG A 201 -11.13 -18.93 6.98
N GLY A 202 -11.58 -19.64 5.94
CA GLY A 202 -11.78 -21.08 5.98
C GLY A 202 -10.50 -21.85 6.29
N ALA A 203 -9.37 -21.46 5.69
CA ALA A 203 -8.07 -22.07 5.92
C ALA A 203 -7.50 -21.75 7.33
N LEU A 204 -7.81 -20.58 7.88
CA LEU A 204 -7.44 -20.20 9.25
C LEU A 204 -8.28 -20.91 10.32
N ALA A 205 -9.49 -21.35 9.97
CA ALA A 205 -10.40 -22.02 10.90
C ALA A 205 -9.78 -23.32 11.46
N PRO A 206 -10.06 -23.67 12.73
CA PRO A 206 -9.61 -24.94 13.29
C PRO A 206 -10.22 -26.10 12.50
N ALA A 207 -9.41 -27.13 12.22
CA ALA A 207 -9.91 -28.36 11.64
C ALA A 207 -11.07 -28.88 12.50
N PRO A 208 -12.21 -29.28 11.89
CA PRO A 208 -13.32 -29.80 12.66
C PRO A 208 -12.82 -31.00 13.47
N ARG A 209 -12.92 -30.88 14.81
CA ARG A 209 -12.66 -32.01 15.70
C ARG A 209 -13.55 -33.14 15.23
N THR A 210 -12.96 -34.18 14.64
CA THR A 210 -13.64 -35.44 14.39
C THR A 210 -14.23 -35.88 15.72
N ARG A 211 -15.56 -35.75 15.85
CA ARG A 211 -16.27 -36.27 17.01
C ARG A 211 -15.97 -37.76 17.03
N HIS A 212 -15.08 -38.17 17.92
CA HIS A 212 -14.85 -39.58 18.22
C HIS A 212 -16.22 -40.15 18.61
N ARG A 213 -16.86 -40.84 17.67
CA ARG A 213 -18.11 -41.54 17.91
C ARG A 213 -17.79 -42.57 19.00
N PRO A 214 -18.39 -42.48 20.20
CA PRO A 214 -18.13 -43.46 21.24
C PRO A 214 -18.50 -44.83 20.68
N ALA A 215 -17.59 -45.79 20.86
CA ALA A 215 -17.81 -47.17 20.43
C ALA A 215 -19.12 -47.69 21.03
N PRO A 216 -19.94 -48.42 20.26
CA PRO A 216 -21.20 -48.94 20.76
C PRO A 216 -20.94 -49.81 22.00
N ALA A 217 -21.59 -49.45 23.10
CA ALA A 217 -21.53 -50.21 24.35
C ALA A 217 -21.96 -51.66 24.07
N LYS A 218 -21.06 -52.62 24.32
CA LYS A 218 -21.39 -54.04 24.24
C LYS A 218 -22.52 -54.34 25.24
N ALA A 219 -23.69 -54.67 24.71
CA ALA A 219 -24.82 -55.15 25.50
C ALA A 219 -24.40 -56.41 26.28
N ARG A 220 -24.40 -56.30 27.61
CA ARG A 220 -24.13 -57.40 28.53
C ARG A 220 -25.39 -58.29 28.54
N LYS A 221 -25.33 -59.46 27.91
CA LYS A 221 -26.39 -60.48 27.98
C LYS A 221 -26.53 -60.96 29.44
N ARG A 222 -27.77 -61.00 29.93
CA ARG A 222 -28.16 -61.68 31.17
C ARG A 222 -28.29 -63.17 30.93
#